data_AF-A0A3C0VBZ5-F1
#
_entry.id   AF-A0A3C0VBZ5-F1
#
_cell.length_a   1.000
_cell.length_b   1.000
_cell.length_c   1.000
_cell.angle_alpha   90.00
_cell.angle_beta   90.00
_cell.angle_gamma   90.00
#
_symmetry.space_group_name_H-M   'P 1'
#
loop_
_entity.id
_entity.type
_entity.pdbx_description
1 polymer ?
#
loop_
_entity_poly.entity_id
_entity_poly.type
_entity_poly.pdbx_seq_one_letter_code
_entity_poly.pdbx_strand_id
1 'polypeptide(L)'
;MPRAQGPALVRYDCVEPNSGLVKTISLFAGASWIEVVLSEPAGHYWDFDDPANFAADGPAPGTYLFSTGATGPVGTQAAGVPAQVEEAGAFWGIKWNRGGLALGLATPEVAARHHVAPGAGAGGVGIEESPPAGHFVTFGGVLDGAPGEVMTSLAATLDFRNQPEVVLHGLQERP
;
A
#
# COMPACT_ATOMS: atom_id res chain seq x y z
N MET A 1 5.70 -22.92 -27.28
CA MET A 1 5.03 -21.61 -27.35
C MET A 1 5.91 -20.58 -26.68
N PRO A 2 6.22 -19.44 -27.30
CA PRO A 2 6.95 -18.37 -26.62
C PRO A 2 6.05 -17.83 -25.50
N ARG A 3 6.54 -17.88 -24.25
CA ARG A 3 5.85 -17.25 -23.12
C ARG A 3 6.06 -15.73 -23.21
N ALA A 4 5.06 -14.95 -22.81
CA ALA A 4 5.20 -13.50 -22.72
C ALA A 4 6.38 -13.13 -21.80
N GLN A 5 7.22 -12.18 -22.23
CA GLN A 5 8.34 -11.65 -21.44
C GLN A 5 7.94 -10.33 -20.78
N GLY A 6 6.97 -10.40 -19.87
CA GLY A 6 6.58 -9.31 -18.98
C GLY A 6 5.99 -9.91 -17.72
N PRO A 7 5.93 -9.16 -16.60
CA PRO A 7 5.25 -9.64 -15.41
C PRO A 7 3.82 -10.02 -15.81
N ALA A 8 3.41 -11.25 -15.52
CA ALA A 8 2.02 -11.63 -15.72
C ALA A 8 1.17 -10.71 -14.83
N LEU A 9 0.24 -9.99 -15.45
CA LEU A 9 -0.72 -9.12 -14.78
C LEU A 9 -2.05 -9.85 -14.68
N VAL A 10 -2.61 -9.91 -13.48
CA VAL A 10 -4.02 -10.24 -13.26
C VAL A 10 -4.70 -8.98 -12.75
N ARG A 11 -5.81 -8.60 -13.38
CA ARG A 11 -6.65 -7.48 -12.96
C ARG A 11 -8.04 -7.97 -12.65
N TYR A 12 -8.54 -7.62 -11.47
CA TYR A 12 -9.91 -7.87 -11.03
C TYR A 12 -10.69 -6.57 -11.02
N ASP A 13 -11.86 -6.55 -11.66
CA ASP A 13 -12.83 -5.49 -11.49
C ASP A 13 -13.93 -5.98 -10.56
N CYS A 14 -13.93 -5.50 -9.33
CA CYS A 14 -14.93 -5.80 -8.33
C CYS A 14 -16.05 -4.76 -8.42
N VAL A 15 -17.19 -5.15 -8.99
CA VAL A 15 -18.35 -4.27 -9.19
C VAL A 15 -19.37 -4.50 -8.07
N GLU A 16 -19.73 -3.44 -7.34
CA GLU A 16 -20.84 -3.49 -6.39
C GLU A 16 -22.18 -3.45 -7.17
N PRO A 17 -23.05 -4.46 -7.03
CA PRO A 17 -24.19 -4.64 -7.94
C PRO A 17 -25.21 -3.49 -7.97
N ASN A 18 -25.37 -2.71 -6.91
CA ASN A 18 -26.45 -1.74 -6.79
C ASN A 18 -26.04 -0.33 -7.22
N SER A 19 -24.84 0.09 -6.85
CA SER A 19 -24.25 1.40 -7.13
C SER A 19 -23.46 1.42 -8.43
N GLY A 20 -22.98 0.25 -8.88
CA GLY A 20 -22.07 0.15 -10.01
C GLY A 20 -20.64 0.63 -9.70
N LEU A 21 -20.33 0.92 -8.43
CA LEU A 21 -18.97 1.27 -8.01
C LEU A 21 -18.01 0.13 -8.31
N VAL A 22 -16.83 0.49 -8.81
CA VAL A 22 -15.80 -0.46 -9.23
C VAL A 22 -14.55 -0.26 -8.38
N LYS A 23 -14.06 -1.35 -7.79
CA LYS A 23 -12.71 -1.46 -7.25
C LYS A 23 -11.90 -2.32 -8.20
N THR A 24 -10.94 -1.71 -8.89
CA THR A 24 -9.98 -2.41 -9.73
C THR A 24 -8.76 -2.80 -8.90
N ILE A 25 -8.35 -4.06 -8.95
CA ILE A 25 -7.18 -4.58 -8.24
C ILE A 25 -6.22 -5.19 -9.28
N SER A 26 -5.03 -4.61 -9.41
CA SER A 26 -3.96 -5.09 -10.30
C SER A 26 -2.91 -5.85 -9.47
N LEU A 27 -2.60 -7.09 -9.88
CA LEU A 27 -1.55 -7.91 -9.28
C LEU A 27 -0.49 -8.26 -10.32
N PHE A 28 0.77 -8.02 -9.98
CA PHE A 28 1.91 -8.24 -10.86
C PHE A 28 2.72 -9.43 -10.36
N ALA A 29 2.97 -10.41 -11.22
CA ALA A 29 3.75 -11.58 -10.85
C ALA A 29 5.16 -11.19 -10.38
N GLY A 30 5.56 -11.69 -9.21
CA GLY A 30 6.85 -11.40 -8.59
C GLY A 30 6.92 -10.07 -7.84
N ALA A 31 5.84 -9.28 -7.80
CA ALA A 31 5.76 -8.09 -6.98
C ALA A 31 5.24 -8.41 -5.57
N SER A 32 5.83 -7.75 -4.57
CA SER A 32 5.32 -7.73 -3.18
C SER A 32 4.35 -6.56 -2.96
N TRP A 33 3.69 -6.09 -4.01
CA TRP A 33 2.74 -5.00 -3.95
C TRP A 33 1.57 -5.24 -4.90
N ILE A 34 0.44 -4.61 -4.59
CA ILE A 34 -0.74 -4.55 -5.45
C ILE A 34 -1.16 -3.10 -5.64
N GLU A 35 -1.80 -2.83 -6.77
CA GLU A 35 -2.42 -1.54 -7.06
C GLU A 35 -3.94 -1.68 -6.94
N VAL A 36 -4.57 -0.69 -6.31
CA VAL A 36 -6.01 -0.59 -6.13
C VAL A 36 -6.48 0.76 -6.63
N VAL A 37 -7.41 0.76 -7.57
CA VAL A 37 -8.06 1.97 -8.09
C VAL A 37 -9.57 1.89 -7.83
N LEU A 38 -10.11 2.92 -7.19
CA LEU A 38 -11.54 3.06 -6.91
C LEU A 38 -12.17 3.99 -7.96
N SER A 39 -13.32 3.60 -8.50
CA SER A 39 -14.09 4.44 -9.42
C SER A 39 -14.59 5.73 -8.77
N GLU A 40 -14.69 5.74 -7.44
CA GLU A 40 -14.98 6.92 -6.64
C GLU A 40 -13.98 7.01 -5.46
N PRO A 41 -13.30 8.16 -5.29
CA PRO A 41 -12.35 8.34 -4.19
C PRO A 41 -12.99 8.21 -2.80
N ALA A 42 -12.24 7.67 -1.84
CA ALA A 42 -12.69 7.48 -0.46
C ALA A 42 -11.74 8.17 0.54
N GLY A 43 -12.28 8.72 1.62
CA GLY A 43 -11.51 9.27 2.75
C GLY A 43 -11.15 8.22 3.81
N HIS A 44 -11.52 6.97 3.59
CA HIS A 44 -11.30 5.85 4.50
C HIS A 44 -10.94 4.58 3.72
N TYR A 45 -9.80 3.96 4.03
CA TYR A 45 -9.31 2.73 3.42
C TYR A 45 -8.33 2.05 4.38
N TRP A 46 -8.39 0.73 4.52
CA TRP A 46 -7.52 -0.02 5.42
C TRP A 46 -7.08 -1.35 4.81
N ASP A 47 -5.78 -1.63 4.97
CA ASP A 47 -5.21 -2.96 4.82
C ASP A 47 -4.88 -3.51 6.21
N PHE A 48 -5.48 -4.66 6.52
CA PHE A 48 -5.35 -5.31 7.82
C PHE A 48 -4.29 -6.41 7.79
N ASP A 49 -3.66 -6.64 8.94
CA ASP A 49 -2.68 -7.72 9.16
C ASP A 49 -2.86 -8.38 10.52
N ASP A 50 -2.16 -9.50 10.71
CA ASP A 50 -2.06 -10.20 11.99
C ASP A 50 -1.15 -9.41 12.96
N PRO A 51 -1.63 -9.04 14.16
CA PRO A 51 -0.82 -8.37 15.17
C PRO A 51 0.48 -9.08 15.54
N ALA A 52 0.54 -10.41 15.38
CA ALA A 52 1.76 -11.18 15.62
C ALA A 52 2.95 -10.70 14.75
N ASN A 53 2.67 -10.02 13.64
CA ASN A 53 3.68 -9.54 12.71
C ASN A 53 4.41 -8.27 13.18
N PHE A 54 3.77 -7.41 13.98
CA PHE A 54 4.29 -6.06 14.27
C PHE A 54 3.95 -5.46 15.64
N ALA A 55 2.90 -5.93 16.33
CA ALA A 55 2.50 -5.33 17.60
C ALA A 55 3.64 -5.38 18.64
N ALA A 56 3.80 -4.32 19.43
CA ALA A 56 4.92 -4.21 20.38
C ALA A 56 4.92 -5.27 21.50
N ASP A 57 3.75 -5.78 21.86
CA ASP A 57 3.54 -6.88 22.80
C ASP A 57 3.49 -8.27 22.11
N GLY A 58 3.70 -8.30 20.79
CA GLY A 58 3.78 -9.52 19.98
C GLY A 58 5.19 -10.11 19.86
N PRO A 59 5.32 -11.25 19.17
CA PRO A 59 6.60 -11.95 19.01
C PRO A 59 7.57 -11.24 18.04
N ALA A 60 7.08 -10.34 17.18
CA ALA A 60 7.90 -9.60 16.21
C ALA A 60 7.59 -8.09 16.23
N PRO A 61 8.02 -7.34 17.26
CA PRO A 61 7.75 -5.91 17.35
C PRO A 61 8.25 -5.13 16.13
N GLY A 62 7.40 -4.24 15.63
CA GLY A 62 7.63 -3.45 14.44
C GLY A 62 8.03 -2.00 14.73
N THR A 63 8.55 -1.35 13.69
CA THR A 63 8.77 0.10 13.61
C THR A 63 7.93 0.64 12.47
N TYR A 64 7.39 1.85 12.61
CA TYR A 64 6.69 2.55 11.55
C TYR A 64 7.50 3.70 10.97
N LEU A 65 7.19 4.10 9.75
CA LEU A 65 7.71 5.29 9.09
C LEU A 65 6.63 5.87 8.18
N PHE A 66 6.47 7.19 8.22
CA PHE A 66 5.67 7.95 7.28
C PHE A 66 6.57 8.73 6.32
N SER A 67 6.03 9.05 5.14
CA SER A 67 6.70 9.90 4.14
C SER A 67 7.11 11.30 4.64
N THR A 68 6.51 11.79 5.73
CA THR A 68 6.90 13.05 6.38
C THR A 68 8.18 12.93 7.22
N GLY A 69 8.67 11.70 7.42
CA GLY A 69 9.81 11.37 8.28
C GLY A 69 9.41 10.97 9.71
N ALA A 70 8.13 11.09 10.09
CA ALA A 70 7.65 10.62 11.39
C ALA A 70 7.83 9.10 11.53
N THR A 71 8.41 8.66 12.64
CA THR A 71 8.79 7.25 12.88
C THR A 71 8.77 6.92 14.38
N GLY A 72 8.57 5.64 14.70
CA GLY A 72 8.53 5.15 16.07
C GLY A 72 8.18 3.66 16.16
N PRO A 73 8.09 3.10 17.36
CA PRO A 73 7.62 1.72 17.55
C PRO A 73 6.12 1.62 17.18
N VAL A 74 5.72 0.49 16.61
CA VAL A 74 4.29 0.16 16.45
C VAL A 74 3.66 -0.02 17.85
N GLY A 75 2.39 0.38 18.02
CA GLY A 75 1.68 0.24 19.29
C GLY A 75 1.46 -1.21 19.73
N THR A 76 0.90 -1.41 20.93
CA THR A 76 0.54 -2.73 21.45
C THR A 76 -0.83 -3.17 20.96
N GLN A 77 -1.03 -4.46 20.75
CA GLN A 77 -2.34 -5.04 20.44
C GLN A 77 -3.31 -4.82 21.60
N ALA A 78 -2.84 -4.97 22.85
CA ALA A 78 -3.67 -4.80 24.04
C ALA A 78 -4.32 -3.40 24.14
N ALA A 79 -3.68 -2.37 23.59
CA ALA A 79 -4.21 -1.01 23.59
C ALA A 79 -5.26 -0.76 22.50
N GLY A 80 -5.39 -1.62 21.49
CA GLY A 80 -6.40 -1.50 20.44
C GLY A 80 -6.28 -0.23 19.58
N VAL A 81 -7.42 0.38 19.23
CA VAL A 81 -7.49 1.63 18.44
C VAL A 81 -6.65 2.77 19.03
N PRO A 82 -6.62 3.01 20.36
CA PRO A 82 -5.70 3.97 20.97
C PRO A 82 -4.20 3.80 20.67
N ALA A 83 -3.76 2.63 20.21
CA ALA A 83 -2.38 2.37 19.82
C ALA A 83 -2.07 2.72 18.35
N GLN A 84 -3.05 3.21 17.60
CA GLN A 84 -2.82 3.74 16.26
C GLN A 84 -1.96 5.02 16.34
N VAL A 85 -1.07 5.18 15.38
CA VAL A 85 -0.39 6.43 15.11
C VAL A 85 -0.93 6.99 13.80
N GLU A 86 -1.20 8.28 13.78
CA GLU A 86 -1.68 8.99 12.60
C GLU A 86 -0.69 10.07 12.19
N GLU A 87 -0.60 10.32 10.89
CA GLU A 87 0.23 11.37 10.32
C GLU A 87 -0.51 12.03 9.15
N ALA A 88 -0.77 13.33 9.27
CA ALA A 88 -1.42 14.11 8.23
C ALA A 88 -0.42 14.59 7.16
N GLY A 89 -0.88 14.68 5.92
CA GLY A 89 -0.06 15.17 4.80
C GLY A 89 0.97 14.16 4.28
N ALA A 90 0.84 12.90 4.66
CA ALA A 90 1.70 11.81 4.19
C ALA A 90 1.19 11.24 2.85
N PHE A 91 2.11 10.86 1.97
CA PHE A 91 1.79 10.09 0.76
C PHE A 91 1.85 8.58 0.99
N TRP A 92 2.54 8.14 2.04
CA TRP A 92 2.60 6.74 2.41
C TRP A 92 2.94 6.57 3.90
N GLY A 93 2.52 5.43 4.44
CA GLY A 93 2.91 4.90 5.75
C GLY A 93 3.29 3.42 5.62
N ILE A 94 4.31 2.99 6.37
CA ILE A 94 4.79 1.61 6.38
C ILE A 94 5.15 1.18 7.80
N LYS A 95 4.93 -0.09 8.12
CA LYS A 95 5.51 -0.77 9.27
C LYS A 95 6.29 -1.99 8.85
N TRP A 96 7.37 -2.29 9.57
CA TRP A 96 8.19 -3.47 9.33
C TRP A 96 8.76 -4.03 10.62
N ASN A 97 9.09 -5.31 10.64
CA ASN A 97 9.76 -5.96 11.77
C ASN A 97 11.23 -6.29 11.46
N ARG A 98 11.96 -6.80 12.45
CA ARG A 98 13.38 -7.17 12.32
C ARG A 98 13.65 -8.24 11.26
N GLY A 99 12.67 -9.07 10.94
CA GLY A 99 12.74 -10.07 9.88
C GLY A 99 12.59 -9.49 8.47
N GLY A 100 12.35 -8.18 8.35
CA GLY A 100 12.16 -7.51 7.07
C GLY A 100 10.76 -7.65 6.49
N LEU A 101 9.87 -8.43 7.11
CA LEU A 101 8.44 -8.42 6.76
C LEU A 101 7.91 -7.00 6.98
N ALA A 102 7.13 -6.49 6.02
CA ALA A 102 6.56 -5.17 6.06
C ALA A 102 5.16 -5.13 5.44
N LEU A 103 4.39 -4.16 5.91
CA LEU A 103 3.10 -3.76 5.35
C LEU A 103 3.11 -2.24 5.19
N GLY A 104 2.81 -1.75 3.99
CA GLY A 104 2.75 -0.33 3.70
C GLY A 104 1.60 0.02 2.77
N LEU A 105 1.14 1.26 2.87
CA LEU A 105 0.12 1.84 2.00
C LEU A 105 0.63 3.16 1.45
N ALA A 106 0.48 3.37 0.16
CA ALA A 106 0.70 4.65 -0.49
C ALA A 106 -0.59 5.16 -1.14
N THR A 107 -0.74 6.48 -1.16
CA THR A 107 -1.72 7.27 -1.92
C THR A 107 -0.94 8.17 -2.88
N PRO A 108 -0.48 7.67 -4.04
CA PRO A 108 0.55 8.35 -4.85
C PRO A 108 0.26 9.80 -5.21
N GLU A 109 -1.00 10.13 -5.48
CA GLU A 109 -1.42 11.45 -5.94
C GLU A 109 -1.87 12.37 -4.80
N VAL A 110 -2.18 11.83 -3.63
CA VAL A 110 -2.87 12.56 -2.55
C VAL A 110 -2.07 12.48 -1.27
N ALA A 111 -1.68 13.64 -0.75
CA ALA A 111 -1.21 13.76 0.62
C ALA A 111 -2.41 13.55 1.57
N ALA A 112 -2.44 12.39 2.21
CA ALA A 112 -3.54 11.89 3.01
C ALA A 112 -3.24 11.93 4.51
N ARG A 113 -4.24 11.64 5.34
CA ARG A 113 -4.04 11.30 6.75
C ARG A 113 -3.81 9.80 6.86
N HIS A 114 -2.54 9.38 6.94
CA HIS A 114 -2.16 7.97 7.03
C HIS A 114 -2.16 7.49 8.47
N HIS A 115 -2.52 6.23 8.67
CA HIS A 115 -2.52 5.55 9.95
C HIS A 115 -1.64 4.31 9.88
N VAL A 116 -0.93 4.03 10.98
CA VAL A 116 -0.26 2.76 11.24
C VAL A 116 -0.73 2.23 12.59
N ALA A 117 -1.11 0.96 12.60
CA ALA A 117 -1.80 0.32 13.70
C ALA A 117 -1.18 -1.04 14.04
N PRO A 118 -1.45 -1.61 15.24
CA PRO A 118 -0.83 -2.86 15.67
C PRO A 118 -1.36 -4.12 14.95
N GLY A 119 -2.47 -4.08 14.21
CA GLY A 119 -3.08 -5.23 13.52
C GLY A 119 -4.52 -5.54 13.97
N ALA A 120 -5.16 -6.52 13.33
CA ALA A 120 -6.51 -7.01 13.62
C ALA A 120 -7.55 -5.88 13.75
N GLY A 121 -8.46 -5.94 14.73
CA GLY A 121 -9.52 -4.94 14.90
C GLY A 121 -9.04 -3.51 15.17
N ALA A 122 -7.75 -3.31 15.43
CA ALA A 122 -7.16 -1.98 15.55
C ALA A 122 -6.69 -1.39 14.21
N GLY A 123 -6.74 -2.13 13.11
CA GLY A 123 -6.23 -1.71 11.79
C GLY A 123 -4.82 -2.22 11.51
N GLY A 124 -4.35 -2.05 10.27
CA GLY A 124 -2.96 -2.32 9.88
C GLY A 124 -2.26 -1.07 9.38
N VAL A 125 -2.42 -0.77 8.10
CA VAL A 125 -2.07 0.52 7.50
C VAL A 125 -3.29 1.06 6.75
N GLY A 126 -3.50 2.37 6.75
CA GLY A 126 -4.74 2.93 6.21
C GLY A 126 -4.73 4.44 6.08
N ILE A 127 -5.84 4.95 5.57
CA ILE A 127 -6.22 6.35 5.68
C ILE A 127 -7.59 6.43 6.36
N GLU A 128 -7.80 7.46 7.16
CA GLU A 128 -9.07 7.72 7.83
C GLU A 128 -9.24 9.23 8.00
N GLU A 129 -10.48 9.73 7.93
CA GLU A 129 -10.79 11.18 7.94
C GLU A 129 -9.88 12.01 7.00
N SER A 130 -9.49 11.39 5.88
CA SER A 130 -8.49 11.92 4.95
C SER A 130 -9.15 12.65 3.77
N PRO A 131 -8.44 13.59 3.11
CA PRO A 131 -8.75 13.94 1.73
C PRO A 131 -9.01 12.68 0.89
N PRO A 132 -10.09 12.64 0.08
CA PRO A 132 -10.43 11.43 -0.67
C PRO A 132 -9.32 11.01 -1.65
N ALA A 133 -8.92 9.74 -1.56
CA ALA A 133 -7.97 9.13 -2.49
C ALA A 133 -8.68 8.02 -3.28
N GLY A 134 -8.37 7.92 -4.58
CA GLY A 134 -8.91 6.91 -5.48
C GLY A 134 -7.87 5.87 -5.92
N HIS A 135 -6.59 6.13 -5.66
CA HIS A 135 -5.49 5.26 -6.05
C HIS A 135 -4.66 4.91 -4.83
N PHE A 136 -4.51 3.61 -4.60
CA PHE A 136 -3.81 3.04 -3.47
C PHE A 136 -2.81 2.00 -3.95
N VAL A 137 -1.63 1.98 -3.33
CA VAL A 137 -0.62 0.95 -3.57
C VAL A 137 -0.29 0.30 -2.24
N THR A 138 -0.62 -0.98 -2.12
CA THR A 138 -0.35 -1.77 -0.91
C THR A 138 0.93 -2.54 -1.12
N PHE A 139 1.93 -2.34 -0.27
CA PHE A 139 3.10 -3.22 -0.15
C PHE A 139 2.84 -4.25 0.95
N GLY A 140 3.06 -5.52 0.65
CA GLY A 140 2.99 -6.62 1.61
C GLY A 140 4.00 -7.70 1.25
N GLY A 141 5.09 -7.78 2.02
CA GLY A 141 6.16 -8.74 1.75
C GLY A 141 7.43 -8.47 2.54
N VAL A 142 8.52 -9.11 2.14
CA VAL A 142 9.84 -8.89 2.76
C VAL A 142 10.55 -7.78 1.99
N LEU A 143 11.05 -6.79 2.71
CA LEU A 143 11.83 -5.69 2.14
C LEU A 143 13.17 -6.19 1.60
N ASP A 144 13.53 -5.71 0.41
CA ASP A 144 14.83 -5.88 -0.25
C ASP A 144 15.71 -4.62 -0.18
N GLY A 145 15.21 -3.55 0.46
CA GLY A 145 15.88 -2.26 0.63
C GLY A 145 15.36 -1.48 1.85
N ALA A 146 15.75 -0.21 1.96
CA ALA A 146 15.28 0.64 3.05
C ALA A 146 13.77 0.92 2.91
N PRO A 147 12.96 0.82 3.99
CA PRO A 147 11.51 0.95 3.91
C PRO A 147 11.04 2.24 3.22
N GLY A 148 11.67 3.38 3.55
CA GLY A 148 11.31 4.66 2.97
C GLY A 148 11.69 4.80 1.50
N GLU A 149 12.78 4.16 1.05
CA GLU A 149 13.19 4.15 -0.35
C GLU A 149 12.23 3.31 -1.19
N VAL A 150 11.86 2.12 -0.71
CA VAL A 150 10.88 1.24 -1.36
C VAL A 150 9.54 1.96 -1.53
N MET A 151 9.00 2.54 -0.46
CA MET A 151 7.70 3.22 -0.52
C MET A 151 7.74 4.50 -1.36
N THR A 152 8.81 5.29 -1.28
CA THR A 152 9.00 6.47 -2.14
C THR A 152 9.07 6.09 -3.60
N SER A 153 9.81 5.02 -3.92
CA SER A 153 9.92 4.52 -5.30
C SER A 153 8.57 4.05 -5.83
N LEU A 154 7.80 3.30 -5.04
CA LEU A 154 6.46 2.84 -5.43
C LEU A 154 5.51 4.01 -5.66
N ALA A 155 5.42 4.95 -4.71
CA ALA A 155 4.57 6.12 -4.82
C ALA A 155 4.94 6.99 -6.03
N ALA A 156 6.23 7.22 -6.29
CA ALA A 156 6.66 8.02 -7.44
C ALA A 156 6.40 7.31 -8.78
N THR A 157 6.65 6.00 -8.86
CA THR A 157 6.48 5.21 -10.09
C THR A 157 5.00 5.10 -10.49
N LEU A 158 4.12 5.05 -9.50
CA LEU A 158 2.68 4.88 -9.69
C LEU A 158 1.91 6.20 -9.57
N ASP A 159 2.57 7.35 -9.48
CA ASP A 159 1.86 8.64 -9.56
C ASP A 159 1.37 8.88 -10.99
N PHE A 160 0.05 8.81 -11.21
CA PHE A 160 -0.55 8.98 -12.54
C PHE A 160 -0.42 10.40 -13.11
N ARG A 161 -0.06 11.38 -12.28
CA ARG A 161 0.23 12.74 -12.74
C ARG A 161 1.64 12.85 -13.33
N ASN A 162 2.51 11.88 -13.04
CA ASN A 162 3.92 11.88 -13.37
C ASN A 162 4.32 10.57 -14.10
N GLN A 163 3.46 10.09 -14.99
CA GLN A 163 3.73 8.87 -15.76
C GLN A 163 4.92 9.07 -16.72
N PRO A 164 5.83 8.08 -16.83
CA PRO A 164 6.90 8.13 -17.81
C PRO A 164 6.34 8.13 -19.23
N GLU A 165 6.97 8.88 -20.13
CA GLU A 165 6.64 8.83 -21.54
C GLU A 165 6.99 7.44 -22.10
N VAL A 166 5.97 6.69 -22.52
CA VAL A 166 6.16 5.35 -23.12
C VAL A 166 6.32 5.52 -24.63
N VAL A 167 7.57 5.36 -25.11
CA VAL A 167 7.85 5.29 -26.55
C VAL A 167 7.87 3.83 -26.98
N LEU A 168 6.83 3.42 -27.72
CA LEU A 168 6.70 2.06 -28.26
C LEU A 168 7.35 2.00 -29.65
N HIS A 169 8.55 1.42 -29.73
CA HIS A 169 9.21 1.17 -31.01
C HIS A 169 8.73 -0.16 -31.61
N GLY A 170 7.79 -0.07 -32.55
CA GLY A 170 7.36 -1.16 -33.44
C GLY A 170 6.84 -2.42 -32.73
N LEU A 171 5.51 -2.58 -32.70
CA LEU A 171 4.94 -3.87 -32.33
C LEU A 171 5.31 -4.90 -33.40
N GLN A 172 6.17 -5.86 -33.05
CA GLN A 172 6.44 -7.01 -33.91
C GLN A 172 5.16 -7.84 -34.01
N GLU A 173 4.55 -7.87 -35.21
CA GLU A 173 3.45 -8.80 -35.48
C GLU A 173 3.94 -10.23 -35.29
N ARG A 174 3.11 -11.06 -34.65
CA ARG A 174 3.43 -12.49 -34.51
C ARG A 174 3.45 -13.13 -35.90
N PRO A 175 4.41 -14.03 -36.19
CA PRO A 175 4.40 -14.83 -37.42
C PRO A 175 3.14 -15.70 -37.53
#